data_AF-A0A0P9VKG6-F1
#
_entry.id   AF-A0A0P9VKG6-F1
#
_cell.length_a   1.000
_cell.length_b   1.000
_cell.length_c   1.000
_cell.angle_alpha   90.00
_cell.angle_beta   90.00
_cell.angle_gamma   90.00
#
_symmetry.space_group_name_H-M   'P 1'
#
loop_
_entity.id
_entity.type
_entity.pdbx_description
1 polymer ?
#
loop_
_entity_poly.entity_id
_entity_poly.type
_entity_poly.pdbx_seq_one_letter_code
_entity_poly.pdbx_strand_id
1 'polypeptide(L)'
;MLTYDDRNWELRWAQERPLINLSRAVAVDMESGTIAAQGYRLRVPYGTLLCVSDKPLHSEIKLPGSANAFYERAVSQHLKIGIAALDLLRTELNSLHSRKLRSFDEPPFR
;
A
#
# COMPACT_ATOMS: atom_id res chain seq x y z
N MET A 1 -5.26 5.74 -3.35
CA MET A 1 -3.83 5.45 -3.57
C MET A 1 -3.66 5.07 -5.03
N LEU A 2 -2.58 5.48 -5.69
CA LEU A 2 -2.25 5.05 -7.04
C LEU A 2 -1.00 4.18 -7.04
N THR A 3 -0.98 3.21 -7.94
CA THR A 3 0.16 2.31 -8.16
C THR A 3 0.57 2.45 -9.62
N TYR A 4 1.82 2.86 -9.85
CA TYR A 4 2.39 3.03 -11.18
C TYR A 4 3.49 2.00 -11.45
N ASP A 5 3.74 1.74 -12.73
CA ASP A 5 4.90 1.01 -13.22
C ASP A 5 6.07 1.95 -13.60
N ASP A 6 5.81 3.23 -13.84
CA ASP A 6 6.79 4.27 -14.09
C ASP A 6 7.25 4.97 -12.81
N ARG A 7 8.52 4.75 -12.42
CA ARG A 7 9.13 5.41 -11.26
C ARG A 7 9.28 6.93 -11.44
N ASN A 8 9.39 7.41 -12.68
CA ASN A 8 9.59 8.82 -12.99
C ASN A 8 8.28 9.50 -13.42
N TRP A 9 7.14 9.04 -12.88
CA TRP A 9 5.80 9.58 -13.18
C TRP A 9 5.73 11.10 -12.98
N GLU A 10 6.57 11.67 -12.10
CA GLU A 10 6.68 13.11 -11.85
C GLU A 10 7.07 13.90 -13.12
N LEU A 11 7.85 13.30 -14.02
CA LEU A 11 8.24 13.93 -15.31
C LEU A 11 7.03 14.18 -16.21
N ARG A 12 5.92 13.47 -15.98
CA ARG A 12 4.65 13.60 -16.72
C ARG A 12 3.54 14.18 -15.85
N TRP A 13 3.89 15.05 -14.89
CA TRP A 13 2.92 15.62 -13.95
C TRP A 13 1.66 16.20 -14.60
N ALA A 14 1.80 16.91 -15.73
CA ALA A 14 0.65 17.51 -16.42
C ALA A 14 -0.36 16.46 -16.89
N GLN A 15 0.13 15.28 -17.31
CA GLN A 15 -0.69 14.15 -17.75
C GLN A 15 -1.27 13.35 -16.58
N GLU A 16 -0.52 13.20 -15.47
CA GLU A 16 -0.97 12.43 -14.31
C GLU A 16 -1.95 13.20 -13.41
N ARG A 17 -1.84 14.54 -13.35
CA ARG A 17 -2.65 15.40 -12.47
C ARG A 17 -4.17 15.16 -12.55
N PRO A 18 -4.79 15.01 -13.73
CA PRO A 18 -6.22 14.71 -13.83
C PRO A 18 -6.62 13.41 -13.12
N LEU A 19 -5.83 12.34 -13.28
CA LEU A 19 -6.10 11.04 -12.67
C LEU A 19 -5.90 11.07 -11.15
N ILE A 20 -4.82 11.71 -10.69
CA ILE A 20 -4.53 11.92 -9.26
C ILE A 20 -5.68 12.67 -8.59
N ASN A 21 -6.17 13.74 -9.22
CA ASN A 21 -7.30 14.52 -8.71
C ASN A 21 -8.60 13.72 -8.73
N LEU A 22 -8.91 13.03 -9.84
CA LEU A 22 -10.15 12.26 -10.00
C LEU A 22 -10.24 11.12 -8.97
N SER A 23 -9.15 10.38 -8.78
CA SER A 23 -9.06 9.26 -7.85
C SER A 23 -8.94 9.67 -6.38
N ARG A 24 -8.79 10.97 -6.09
CA ARG A 24 -8.49 11.50 -4.75
C ARG A 24 -7.25 10.81 -4.15
N ALA A 25 -6.22 10.63 -4.96
CA ALA A 25 -5.02 9.92 -4.53
C ALA A 25 -4.32 10.65 -3.37
N VAL A 26 -4.04 9.91 -2.29
CA VAL A 26 -3.36 10.40 -1.09
C VAL A 26 -1.90 9.94 -0.99
N ALA A 27 -1.52 8.95 -1.80
CA ALA A 27 -0.19 8.36 -1.87
C ALA A 27 -0.01 7.66 -3.22
N VAL A 28 1.25 7.50 -3.62
CA VAL A 28 1.70 6.82 -4.84
C VAL A 28 2.76 5.79 -4.48
N ASP A 29 2.68 4.59 -5.04
CA ASP A 29 3.71 3.54 -4.96
C ASP A 29 3.81 2.74 -6.27
N MET A 30 4.50 1.59 -6.25
CA MET A 30 4.64 0.70 -7.41
C MET A 30 4.13 -0.74 -7.20
N GLU A 31 3.57 -1.07 -6.02
CA GLU A 31 3.25 -2.46 -5.67
C GLU A 31 1.81 -2.66 -5.15
N SER A 32 1.23 -1.70 -4.44
CA SER A 32 0.05 -1.91 -3.60
C SER A 32 -1.19 -2.34 -4.38
N GLY A 33 -1.46 -1.71 -5.53
CA GLY A 33 -2.55 -2.09 -6.42
C GLY A 33 -2.38 -3.52 -6.94
N THR A 34 -1.14 -3.91 -7.26
CA THR A 34 -0.81 -5.26 -7.75
C THR A 34 -1.00 -6.31 -6.65
N ILE A 35 -0.49 -6.07 -5.43
CA ILE A 35 -0.64 -6.98 -4.29
C ILE A 35 -2.13 -7.15 -3.93
N ALA A 36 -2.88 -6.04 -3.86
CA ALA A 36 -4.32 -6.09 -3.57
C ALA A 36 -5.10 -6.84 -4.66
N ALA A 37 -4.80 -6.59 -5.94
CA ALA A 37 -5.43 -7.29 -7.05
C ALA A 37 -5.12 -8.80 -7.03
N GLN A 38 -3.91 -9.19 -6.66
CA GLN A 38 -3.55 -10.61 -6.52
C GLN A 38 -4.21 -11.27 -5.31
N GLY A 39 -4.27 -10.59 -4.17
CA GLY A 39 -5.01 -11.07 -3.00
C GLY A 39 -6.49 -11.28 -3.33
N TYR A 40 -7.11 -10.34 -4.07
CA TYR A 40 -8.47 -10.49 -4.58
C TYR A 40 -8.59 -11.70 -5.51
N ARG A 41 -7.71 -11.81 -6.51
CA ARG A 41 -7.71 -12.91 -7.49
C ARG A 41 -7.52 -14.28 -6.84
N LEU A 42 -6.74 -14.38 -5.76
CA LEU A 42 -6.40 -15.64 -5.11
C LEU A 42 -7.19 -15.88 -3.81
N ARG A 43 -8.14 -15.00 -3.47
CA ARG A 43 -8.98 -15.08 -2.26
C ARG A 43 -8.17 -15.08 -0.96
N VAL A 44 -6.99 -14.46 -0.99
CA VAL A 44 -6.12 -14.26 0.17
C VAL A 44 -6.42 -12.89 0.77
N PRO A 45 -6.86 -12.78 2.04
CA PRO A 45 -7.05 -11.49 2.70
C PRO A 45 -5.80 -10.61 2.58
N TYR A 46 -6.00 -9.37 2.13
CA TYR A 46 -4.92 -8.44 1.82
C TYR A 46 -5.15 -7.09 2.49
N GLY A 47 -4.06 -6.34 2.65
CA GLY A 47 -4.07 -4.98 3.17
C GLY A 47 -2.76 -4.28 2.85
N THR A 48 -2.80 -2.95 2.84
CA THR A 48 -1.66 -2.10 2.53
C THR A 48 -1.48 -1.09 3.65
N LEU A 49 -0.27 -1.03 4.20
CA LEU A 49 0.17 0.02 5.13
C LEU A 49 1.48 0.60 4.62
N LEU A 50 1.50 1.89 4.29
CA LEU A 50 2.67 2.56 3.72
C LEU A 50 3.19 3.62 4.67
N CYS A 51 4.48 3.92 4.54
CA CYS A 51 5.13 5.04 5.20
C CYS A 51 5.56 6.04 4.12
N VAL A 52 5.23 7.31 4.33
CA VAL A 52 5.61 8.39 3.41
C VAL A 52 7.12 8.62 3.51
N SER A 53 7.85 8.32 2.44
CA SER A 53 9.30 8.57 2.37
C SER A 53 9.68 9.97 1.91
N ASP A 54 8.80 10.60 1.13
CA ASP A 54 9.06 11.87 0.43
C ASP A 54 7.74 12.48 -0.09
N LYS A 55 7.80 13.73 -0.53
CA LYS A 55 6.64 14.50 -1.00
C LYS A 55 6.98 15.19 -2.32
N PRO A 56 6.99 14.45 -3.45
CA PRO A 56 7.45 14.98 -4.75
C PRO A 56 6.71 16.24 -5.20
N LEU A 57 5.41 16.37 -4.87
CA LEU A 57 4.59 17.54 -5.22
C LEU A 57 4.85 18.80 -4.37
N HIS A 58 5.66 18.68 -3.31
CA HIS A 58 5.95 19.78 -2.38
C HIS A 58 7.43 20.18 -2.41
N SER A 59 8.18 19.76 -3.43
CA SER A 59 9.63 20.00 -3.57
C SER A 59 10.48 19.41 -2.43
N GLU A 60 9.93 18.51 -1.61
CA GLU A 60 10.68 17.72 -0.63
C GLU A 60 11.09 16.39 -1.26
N ILE A 61 12.06 16.48 -2.18
CA ILE A 61 12.72 15.30 -2.75
C ILE A 61 13.82 14.89 -1.76
N LYS A 62 13.63 13.71 -1.15
CA LYS A 62 14.50 13.04 -0.15
C LYS A 62 15.59 13.89 0.51
N LEU A 63 15.41 14.21 1.79
CA LEU A 63 16.42 14.85 2.66
C LEU A 63 17.73 14.04 2.68
N PRO A 64 18.87 14.57 2.19
CA PRO A 64 20.17 13.90 2.31
C PRO A 64 20.76 14.11 3.71
N GLY A 65 21.15 13.02 4.37
CA GLY A 65 22.17 13.00 5.44
C GLY A 65 21.69 13.28 6.88
N SER A 66 20.74 14.20 7.11
CA SER A 66 20.23 14.51 8.46
C SER A 66 18.98 13.71 8.88
N ALA A 67 18.37 12.99 7.93
CA ALA A 67 17.12 12.25 8.10
C ALA A 67 17.29 10.77 8.50
N ASN A 68 18.51 10.22 8.56
CA ASN A 68 18.70 8.77 8.79
C ASN A 68 18.11 8.30 10.12
N ALA A 69 18.30 9.02 11.23
CA ALA A 69 17.74 8.60 12.52
C ALA A 69 16.19 8.64 12.53
N PHE A 70 15.60 9.62 11.85
CA PHE A 70 14.14 9.70 11.68
C PHE A 70 13.63 8.57 10.78
N TYR A 71 14.31 8.34 9.67
CA TYR A 71 14.00 7.27 8.71
C TYR A 71 14.12 5.89 9.36
N GLU A 72 15.23 5.58 10.02
CA GLU A 72 15.45 4.31 10.75
C GLU A 72 14.38 4.08 11.82
N ARG A 73 14.04 5.13 12.58
CA ARG A 73 12.95 5.06 13.56
C ARG A 73 11.61 4.79 12.87
N ALA A 74 11.30 5.50 11.79
CA ALA A 74 10.06 5.32 11.05
C ALA A 74 9.94 3.92 10.44
N VAL A 75 11.02 3.40 9.84
CA VAL A 75 11.10 2.04 9.30
C VAL A 75 10.89 0.99 10.40
N SER A 76 11.60 1.12 11.53
CA SER A 76 11.45 0.18 12.65
C SER A 76 10.03 0.20 13.22
N GLN A 77 9.43 1.38 13.38
CA GLN A 77 8.05 1.50 13.86
C GLN A 77 7.04 0.97 12.86
N HIS A 78 7.21 1.24 11.57
CA HIS A 78 6.34 0.75 10.51
C HIS A 78 6.32 -0.78 10.47
N LEU A 79 7.49 -1.43 10.57
CA LEU A 79 7.57 -2.88 10.68
C LEU A 79 6.85 -3.41 11.94
N LYS A 80 7.05 -2.76 13.10
CA LYS A 80 6.36 -3.14 14.34
C LYS A 80 4.84 -3.04 14.24
N ILE A 81 4.31 -2.02 13.55
CA ILE A 81 2.87 -1.91 13.28
C ILE A 81 2.40 -3.08 12.41
N GLY A 82 3.18 -3.44 11.38
CA GLY A 82 2.88 -4.61 10.53
C GLY A 82 2.83 -5.92 11.32
N ILE A 83 3.83 -6.17 12.18
CA ILE A 83 3.87 -7.36 13.05
C ILE A 83 2.68 -7.36 14.01
N ALA A 84 2.40 -6.23 14.68
CA ALA A 84 1.27 -6.12 15.59
C ALA A 84 -0.07 -6.36 14.87
N ALA A 85 -0.22 -5.90 13.64
CA ALA A 85 -1.40 -6.19 12.83
C ALA A 85 -1.51 -7.70 12.53
N LEU A 86 -0.42 -8.38 12.19
CA LEU A 86 -0.42 -9.83 11.98
C LEU A 86 -0.79 -10.60 13.27
N ASP A 87 -0.28 -10.17 14.43
CA ASP A 87 -0.61 -10.78 15.71
C ASP A 87 -2.11 -10.63 16.03
N LEU A 88 -2.71 -9.47 15.75
CA LEU A 88 -4.16 -9.26 15.89
C LEU A 88 -4.96 -10.11 14.89
N LEU A 89 -4.54 -10.22 13.63
CA LEU A 89 -5.23 -11.04 12.64
C LEU A 89 -5.13 -12.53 12.99
N ARG A 90 -4.05 -12.95 13.66
CA ARG A 90 -3.87 -14.31 14.16
C ARG A 90 -4.83 -14.67 15.29
N THR A 91 -5.28 -13.71 16.10
CA THR A 91 -6.34 -13.99 17.10
C THR A 91 -7.72 -14.11 16.46
N GLU A 92 -7.87 -13.64 15.22
CA GLU A 92 -9.14 -13.53 14.49
C GLU A 92 -9.26 -14.52 13.32
N LEU A 93 -8.53 -15.65 13.32
CA LEU A 93 -8.47 -16.57 12.16
C LEU A 93 -9.85 -17.00 11.61
N ASN A 94 -10.83 -17.20 12.49
CA ASN A 94 -12.19 -17.60 12.12
C ASN A 94 -12.99 -16.47 11.45
N SER A 95 -12.71 -15.21 11.78
CA SER A 95 -13.41 -14.01 11.27
C SER A 95 -12.62 -13.31 10.14
N LEU A 96 -11.31 -13.56 10.06
CA LEU A 96 -10.36 -12.99 9.11
C LEU A 96 -10.82 -13.22 7.66
N HIS A 97 -11.26 -14.43 7.36
CA HIS A 97 -11.81 -14.76 6.05
C HIS A 97 -13.31 -14.54 6.02
N SER A 98 -13.72 -13.46 5.37
CA SER A 98 -15.13 -13.14 5.14
C SER A 98 -15.63 -13.60 3.76
N ARG A 99 -16.91 -13.33 3.47
CA ARG A 99 -17.52 -13.60 2.15
C ARG A 99 -17.14 -12.57 1.06
N LYS A 100 -16.38 -11.53 1.39
CA LYS A 100 -16.07 -10.40 0.48
C LYS A 100 -15.31 -10.82 -0.80
N LEU A 101 -14.56 -11.93 -0.75
CA LEU A 101 -13.77 -12.42 -1.88
C LEU A 101 -14.41 -13.62 -2.60
N ARG A 102 -15.62 -14.04 -2.20
CA ARG A 102 -16.29 -15.19 -2.83
C ARG A 102 -16.85 -14.81 -4.18
N SER A 103 -16.61 -15.67 -5.16
CA SER A 103 -17.26 -15.68 -6.46
C SER A 103 -18.57 -16.50 -6.42
N PHE A 104 -19.37 -16.42 -7.49
CA PHE A 104 -20.60 -17.22 -7.61
C PHE A 104 -20.29 -18.72 -7.67
N ASP A 105 -19.25 -19.10 -8.41
CA ASP A 105 -18.78 -20.48 -8.58
C ASP A 105 -17.62 -20.83 -7.62
N GLU A 106 -17.70 -20.34 -6.38
CA GLU A 106 -16.61 -20.53 -5.40
C GLU A 106 -16.38 -22.02 -5.11
N PRO A 107 -15.14 -22.53 -5.22
CA PRO A 107 -14.83 -23.91 -4.86
C PRO A 107 -15.06 -24.14 -3.35
N PRO A 108 -15.44 -25.35 -2.93
CA PRO A 108 -15.71 -25.66 -1.53
C PRO A 108 -14.45 -25.65 -0.64
N PHE A 109 -13.25 -25.74 -1.24
CA PHE A 109 -11.99 -25.73 -0.53
C PHE A 109 -11.38 -24.34 -0.45
N ARG A 110 -10.72 -24.06 0.68
CA ARG A 110 -9.81 -22.93 0.88
C ARG A 110 -8.40 -23.46 1.02
#